data_AF-A0A4V6DXY4-F1
#
_entry.id   AF-A0A4V6DXY4-F1
#
_cell.length_a   1.000
_cell.length_b   1.000
_cell.length_c   1.000
_cell.angle_alpha   90.00
_cell.angle_beta   90.00
_cell.angle_gamma   90.00
#
_symmetry.space_group_name_H-M   'P 1'
#
loop_
_entity.id
_entity.type
_entity.pdbx_description
1 polymer ?
#
loop_
_entity_poly.entity_id
_entity_poly.type
_entity_poly.pdbx_seq_one_letter_code
_entity_poly.pdbx_strand_id
1 'polypeptide(L)' 'MVFVPDELPDQLLVDYENATVYGDLEQEKVLHQDKVRVLPNGWVALPTYRLLSPEAVHHIDP' A
#
# COMPACT_ATOMS: atom_id res chain seq x y z
N MET A 1 1.92 -26.66 8.89
CA MET A 1 0.96 -25.54 8.94
C MET A 1 1.36 -24.61 7.80
N VAL A 2 0.63 -24.67 6.68
CA VAL A 2 0.92 -23.89 5.48
C VAL A 2 0.18 -22.57 5.62
N PHE A 3 0.89 -21.44 5.64
CA PHE A 3 0.26 -20.13 5.57
C PHE A 3 -0.27 -19.96 4.14
N VAL A 4 -1.58 -20.17 3.96
CA VAL A 4 -2.30 -19.74 2.76
C VAL A 4 -2.49 -18.23 2.87
N PRO A 5 -1.96 -17.40 1.94
CA PRO A 5 -2.06 -15.94 2.02
C PRO A 5 -3.46 -15.40 1.67
N ASP A 6 -4.50 -16.24 1.67
CA ASP A 6 -5.80 -15.96 1.05
C ASP A 6 -6.87 -15.43 2.01
N GLU A 7 -6.61 -15.37 3.32
CA GLU A 7 -7.64 -15.02 4.32
C GLU A 7 -7.20 -13.91 5.28
N LEU A 8 -6.60 -12.82 4.76
CA LEU A 8 -6.71 -11.56 5.48
C LEU A 8 -8.14 -11.05 5.27
N PRO A 9 -8.95 -10.87 6.32
CA PRO A 9 -10.33 -10.45 6.15
C PRO A 9 -10.33 -9.11 5.40
N ASP A 10 -11.03 -9.05 4.27
CA ASP A 10 -11.13 -7.86 3.40
C ASP A 10 -11.55 -6.60 4.17
N GLN A 11 -12.20 -6.81 5.31
CA GLN A 11 -12.61 -5.78 6.27
C GLN A 11 -11.43 -4.98 6.88
N LEU A 12 -10.19 -5.44 6.72
CA LEU A 12 -8.97 -4.77 7.14
C LEU A 12 -8.15 -4.20 5.96
N LEU A 13 -8.54 -4.51 4.73
CA LEU A 13 -7.87 -4.04 3.52
C LEU A 13 -8.53 -2.74 3.08
N VAL A 14 -7.71 -1.72 2.79
CA VAL A 14 -8.19 -0.45 2.23
C VAL A 14 -7.68 -0.33 0.80
N ASP A 15 -8.56 -0.55 -0.16
CA ASP A 15 -8.28 -0.35 -1.57
C ASP A 15 -8.60 1.10 -1.97
N TYR A 16 -7.60 1.82 -2.45
CA TYR A 16 -7.76 3.12 -3.08
C TYR A 16 -7.65 2.94 -4.59
N GLU A 17 -8.62 3.45 -5.36
CA GLU A 17 -8.59 3.37 -6.83
C GLU A 17 -7.64 4.40 -7.46
N ASN A 18 -7.47 5.54 -6.80
CA ASN A 18 -6.52 6.57 -7.17
C ASN A 18 -5.88 7.07 -5.87
N ALA A 19 -4.61 6.76 -5.64
CA ALA A 19 -3.86 7.36 -4.56
C ALA A 19 -2.41 7.59 -4.99
N THR A 20 -1.81 8.62 -4.43
CA THR A 20 -0.39 8.91 -4.62
C THR A 20 0.36 8.56 -3.34
N VAL A 21 1.32 7.65 -3.46
CA VAL A 21 2.17 7.18 -2.37
C VAL A 21 3.51 7.91 -2.45
N TYR A 22 3.80 8.69 -1.42
CA TYR A 22 5.03 9.46 -1.29
C TYR A 22 6.00 8.75 -0.35
N GLY A 23 7.25 8.66 -0.80
CA GLY A 23 8.35 8.09 -0.03
C GLY A 23 9.15 9.09 0.79
N ASP A 24 8.62 10.30 0.91
CA ASP A 24 9.22 11.45 1.56
C ASP A 24 8.10 12.42 2.01
N LEU A 25 8.41 13.26 3.00
CA LEU A 25 7.51 14.28 3.56
C LEU A 25 7.34 15.50 2.64
N GLU A 26 8.35 15.85 1.86
CA GLU A 26 8.34 16.99 0.93
C GLU A 26 7.52 16.70 -0.34
N GLN A 27 6.95 15.48 -0.45
CA GLN A 27 6.18 15.00 -1.62
C GLN A 27 6.98 15.00 -2.93
N GLU A 28 8.31 15.13 -2.86
CA GLU A 28 9.18 15.16 -4.05
C GLU A 28 9.40 13.76 -4.62
N LYS A 29 9.30 12.73 -3.77
CA LYS A 29 9.53 11.34 -4.16
C LYS A 29 8.23 10.54 -4.23
N VAL A 30 7.61 10.53 -5.41
CA VAL A 30 6.48 9.64 -5.71
C VAL A 30 6.98 8.21 -5.88
N LEU A 31 6.53 7.29 -5.02
CA LEU A 31 6.82 5.86 -5.12
C LEU A 31 5.86 5.15 -6.06
N HIS A 32 4.59 5.54 -5.99
CA HIS A 32 3.52 5.00 -6.83
C HIS A 32 2.36 6.00 -6.89
N GLN A 33 1.68 6.01 -8.02
CA GLN A 33 0.45 6.76 -8.25
C GLN A 33 -0.52 5.80 -8.95
N ASP A 34 -1.82 5.89 -8.64
CA ASP A 34 -2.92 5.00 -9.06
C ASP A 34 -3.39 4.05 -7.94
N LYS A 35 -4.00 2.93 -8.33
CA LYS A 35 -4.60 1.95 -7.46
C LYS A 35 -3.57 1.40 -6.48
N VAL A 36 -3.89 1.44 -5.19
CA VAL A 36 -3.08 0.84 -4.13
C VAL A 36 -3.98 0.13 -3.13
N ARG A 37 -3.44 -0.92 -2.51
CA ARG A 37 -4.11 -1.68 -1.45
C ARG A 37 -3.30 -1.58 -0.19
N VAL A 38 -3.84 -0.90 0.82
CA VAL A 38 -3.22 -0.82 2.12
C VAL A 38 -3.62 -2.04 2.94
N LEU A 39 -2.62 -2.78 3.38
CA LEU A 39 -2.75 -3.95 4.24
C LEU A 39 -2.82 -3.51 5.72
N PRO A 40 -3.47 -4.28 6.60
CA PRO A 40 -3.59 -3.94 8.03
C PRO A 40 -2.26 -3.84 8.78
N ASN A 41 -1.21 -4.46 8.25
CA ASN A 41 0.14 -4.38 8.79
C ASN A 41 0.89 -3.12 8.33
N GLY A 42 0.22 -2.18 7.64
CA GLY A 42 0.79 -0.94 7.13
C GLY A 42 1.48 -1.05 5.76
N TRP A 43 1.58 -2.26 5.21
CA TRP A 43 2.18 -2.44 3.89
C TRP A 43 1.25 -1.94 2.79
N VAL A 44 1.82 -1.44 1.70
CA VAL A 44 1.06 -0.99 0.54
C VAL A 44 1.33 -1.93 -0.62
N ALA A 45 0.33 -2.72 -0.98
CA ALA A 45 0.36 -3.58 -2.14
C ALA A 45 -0.08 -2.82 -3.40
N LEU A 46 0.73 -2.90 -4.44
CA LEU A 46 0.47 -2.31 -5.74
C LEU A 46 -0.12 -3.36 -6.68
N PRO A 47 -0.97 -2.98 -7.65
CA PRO A 47 -1.53 -3.89 -8.65
C PRO A 47 -0.46 -4.53 -9.54
N THR A 48 0.75 -3.95 -9.57
CA THR A 48 1.95 -4.48 -10.22
C THR A 48 2.63 -5.61 -9.45
N TYR A 49 1.96 -6.20 -8.44
CA TYR A 49 2.52 -7.21 -7.53
C TYR A 49 3.74 -6.73 -6.74
N ARG A 50 3.91 -5.41 -6.64
CA ARG A 50 4.97 -4.78 -5.86
C ARG A 50 4.44 -4.44 -4.47
N LEU A 51 5.22 -4.70 -3.45
CA LEU A 51 4.93 -4.34 -2.06
C LEU A 51 5.83 -3.18 -1.66
N LEU A 52 5.23 -2.12 -1.13
CA LEU A 52 5.93 -1.01 -0.50
C LEU A 52 5.88 -1.20 1.00
N SER A 53 7.06 -1.08 1.63
CA SER A 53 7.17 -1.15 3.08
C SER A 53 6.53 0.09 3.72
N PRO A 54 5.83 -0.05 4.86
CA PRO A 54 5.31 1.10 5.60
C PRO A 54 6.39 2.12 5.96
N GLU A 55 7.61 1.66 6.26
CA GLU A 55 8.74 2.54 6.59
C GLU A 55 9.24 3.34 5.39
N ALA A 56 8.99 2.85 4.17
CA ALA A 56 9.32 3.57 2.94
C ALA A 56 8.20 4.54 2.53
N VAL A 57 6.98 4.36 3.06
CA VAL A 57 5.82 5.18 2.75
C VAL A 57 5.64 6.23 3.84
N HIS A 58 5.88 7.49 3.50
CA HIS A 58 5.70 8.59 4.44
C HIS A 58 4.25 9.09 4.46
N HIS A 59 3.63 9.15 3.29
CA HIS A 59 2.31 9.74 3.13
C HIS A 59 1.59 9.13 1.92
N ILE A 60 0.28 8.93 2.06
CA ILE A 60 -0.62 8.51 0.99
C ILE A 60 -1.68 9.59 0.86
N ASP A 61 -1.81 10.16 -0.33
CA ASP A 61 -2.87 11.13 -0.67
C ASP A 61 -3.91 10.43 -1.58
N PRO A 62 -5.17 10.29 -1.14
CA PRO A 62 -6.26 9.70 -1.93
C PRO A 62 -6.96 10.69 -2.87
#